data_AF-A0A7D8UZZ1-F1
#
_entry.id   AF-A0A7D8UZZ1-F1
#
_cell.length_a   1.000
_cell.length_b   1.000
_cell.length_c   1.000
_cell.angle_alpha   90.00
_cell.angle_beta   90.00
_cell.angle_gamma   90.00
#
_symmetry.space_group_name_H-M   'P 1'
#
loop_
_entity.id
_entity.type
_entity.pdbx_description
1 polymer ?
#
loop_
_entity_poly.entity_id
_entity_poly.type
_entity_poly.pdbx_seq_one_letter_code
_entity_poly.pdbx_strand_id
1 'polypeptide(L)'
;MLLSTTRSRLPSLAPTLGGGGNPHDAAPSDHRLDVLREVLYPANTAAPGSASPVGARHGNHLARIEAVLPSHEAHETIERAYQLLRRREAEARKRVLDAKFASLTAACDELEAVTRQGVNRQVYDSAMTRISQASAAYTAAQQGIAQGKRKTPESTFIENRVPGLIPREAWVPTETRGAGWNYGWERPPNA
;
A
#
# COMPACT_ATOMS: atom_id res chain seq x y z
N MET A 1 -23.55 32.90 6.18
CA MET A 1 -22.60 33.03 5.06
C MET A 1 -21.56 34.08 5.41
N LEU A 2 -20.32 33.70 5.73
CA LEU A 2 -19.13 34.56 5.58
C LEU A 2 -17.90 33.66 5.37
N LEU A 3 -17.36 33.68 4.15
CA LEU A 3 -16.18 32.93 3.72
C LEU A 3 -14.92 33.68 4.18
N SER A 4 -14.14 33.12 5.10
CA SER A 4 -12.82 33.64 5.44
C SER A 4 -11.78 32.99 4.53
N THR A 5 -11.32 33.73 3.52
CA THR A 5 -10.29 33.28 2.59
C THR A 5 -8.92 33.65 3.12
N THR A 6 -8.21 32.69 3.71
CA THR A 6 -6.80 32.86 4.09
C THR A 6 -5.91 32.72 2.85
N ARG A 7 -5.55 33.86 2.25
CA ARG A 7 -4.48 33.95 1.24
C ARG A 7 -3.12 33.73 1.93
N SER A 8 -2.47 32.61 1.67
CA SER A 8 -1.05 32.43 1.96
C SER A 8 -0.22 33.35 1.05
N ARG A 9 0.28 34.46 1.60
CA ARG A 9 1.31 35.27 0.94
C ARG A 9 2.64 34.52 1.02
N LEU A 10 3.22 34.19 -0.14
CA LEU A 10 4.61 33.75 -0.22
C LEU A 10 5.53 34.89 0.27
N PRO A 11 6.60 34.60 1.02
CA PRO A 11 7.54 35.63 1.43
C PRO A 11 8.30 36.17 0.21
N SER A 12 8.31 37.50 0.10
CA SER A 12 9.17 38.24 -0.82
C SER A 12 10.61 38.12 -0.33
N LEU A 13 11.49 37.56 -1.18
CA LEU A 13 12.92 37.49 -0.93
C LEU A 13 13.54 38.89 -1.12
N ALA A 14 14.14 39.43 -0.06
CA ALA A 14 15.06 40.56 -0.13
C ALA A 14 16.49 40.02 -0.28
N PRO A 15 17.35 40.61 -1.15
CA PRO A 15 18.73 40.19 -1.25
C PRO A 15 19.55 40.90 -0.16
N THR A 16 20.04 40.16 0.83
CA THR A 16 21.04 40.68 1.77
C THR A 16 22.45 40.30 1.32
N LEU A 17 23.30 41.33 1.21
CA LEU A 17 24.70 41.31 0.81
C LEU A 17 25.63 40.65 1.84
N GLY A 18 26.69 39.99 1.35
CA GLY A 18 28.04 40.14 1.91
C GLY A 18 28.66 38.97 2.65
N GLY A 19 29.39 38.11 1.93
CA GLY A 19 30.37 37.17 2.50
C GLY A 19 31.23 36.58 1.39
N GLY A 20 32.49 36.98 1.31
CA GLY A 20 33.43 36.58 0.24
C GLY A 20 33.72 35.07 0.30
N GLY A 21 33.02 34.31 -0.53
CA GLY A 21 33.28 32.90 -0.82
C GLY A 21 33.75 32.72 -2.26
N ASN A 22 34.63 31.75 -2.46
CA ASN A 22 35.23 31.39 -3.75
C ASN A 22 34.13 31.09 -4.80
N PRO A 23 34.05 31.80 -5.94
CA PRO A 23 32.94 31.66 -6.89
C PRO A 23 32.90 30.31 -7.64
N HIS A 24 33.94 29.49 -7.50
CA HIS A 24 34.03 28.16 -8.10
C HIS A 24 33.54 27.01 -7.20
N ASP A 25 33.36 27.24 -5.89
CA ASP A 25 32.73 26.27 -4.98
C ASP A 25 31.20 26.45 -4.91
N ALA A 26 30.68 27.50 -5.55
CA ALA A 26 29.26 27.70 -5.82
C ALA A 26 28.82 26.78 -6.97
N ALA A 27 28.90 25.46 -6.76
CA ALA A 27 28.04 24.56 -7.53
C ALA A 27 26.61 25.09 -7.36
N PRO A 28 25.83 25.28 -8.45
CA PRO A 28 24.45 25.73 -8.31
C PRO A 28 23.76 24.73 -7.40
N SER A 29 23.52 25.13 -6.15
CA SER A 29 22.74 24.32 -5.25
C SER A 29 21.41 24.17 -5.96
N ASP A 30 21.09 22.92 -6.34
CA ASP A 30 19.85 22.62 -7.02
C ASP A 30 18.74 23.24 -6.17
N HIS A 31 18.03 24.23 -6.69
CA HIS A 31 17.00 24.93 -5.94
C HIS A 31 15.98 23.95 -5.36
N ARG A 32 15.83 22.75 -5.95
CA ARG A 32 15.03 21.65 -5.39
C ARG A 32 15.63 21.09 -4.11
N LEU A 33 16.94 20.91 -4.02
CA LEU A 33 17.63 20.48 -2.79
C LEU A 33 17.49 21.54 -1.70
N ASP A 34 17.53 22.82 -2.05
CA ASP A 34 17.35 23.91 -1.07
C ASP A 34 15.89 24.01 -0.59
N VAL A 35 14.91 23.86 -1.49
CA VAL A 35 13.49 23.74 -1.12
C VAL A 35 13.24 22.49 -0.26
N LEU A 36 13.84 21.34 -0.61
CA LEU A 36 13.72 20.12 0.20
C LEU A 36 14.36 20.30 1.59
N ARG A 37 15.50 20.99 1.67
CA ARG A 37 16.15 21.34 2.94
C ARG A 37 15.29 22.29 3.76
N GLU A 38 14.66 23.29 3.15
CA GLU A 38 13.77 24.23 3.83
C GLU A 38 12.48 23.55 4.31
N VAL A 39 11.93 22.62 3.54
CA VAL A 39 10.72 21.86 3.90
C VAL A 39 11.00 20.85 5.01
N LEU A 40 12.09 20.10 4.93
CA LEU A 40 12.46 19.10 5.93
C LEU A 40 13.05 19.75 7.19
N TYR A 41 13.84 20.80 7.03
CA TYR A 41 14.52 21.50 8.13
C TYR A 41 14.19 22.99 8.06
N PRO A 42 12.93 23.37 8.33
CA PRO A 42 12.55 24.78 8.34
C PRO A 42 13.40 25.53 9.36
N ALA A 43 13.89 26.73 9.02
CA ALA A 43 14.75 27.53 9.90
C ALA A 43 14.18 27.72 11.33
N ASN A 44 12.85 27.62 11.45
CA ASN A 44 12.11 27.62 12.70
C ASN A 44 11.93 26.20 13.28
N THR A 45 12.96 25.34 13.30
CA THR A 45 12.88 23.97 13.85
C THR A 45 12.38 23.97 15.30
N ALA A 46 12.81 24.95 16.10
CA ALA A 46 12.44 25.13 17.51
C ALA A 46 11.02 25.66 17.77
N ALA A 47 10.28 26.10 16.75
CA ALA A 47 8.99 26.76 16.96
C ALA A 47 7.86 25.76 17.26
N PRO A 48 6.89 26.11 18.14
CA PRO A 48 5.80 25.23 18.57
C PRO A 48 4.75 24.87 17.49
N GLY A 49 4.94 25.33 16.25
CA GLY A 49 4.15 24.93 15.08
C GLY A 49 5.00 24.37 13.94
N SER A 50 6.28 24.09 14.19
CA SER A 50 7.20 23.57 13.19
C SER A 50 6.88 22.12 12.83
N ALA A 51 6.93 21.81 11.53
CA ALA A 51 6.76 20.46 10.99
C ALA A 51 8.09 19.69 10.87
N SER A 52 9.18 20.19 11.46
CA SER A 52 10.50 19.57 11.33
C SER A 52 10.53 18.17 11.96
N PRO A 53 11.10 17.16 11.28
CA PRO A 53 11.27 15.81 11.80
C PRO A 53 12.38 15.73 12.87
N VAL A 54 13.25 16.75 12.96
CA VAL A 54 14.32 16.82 13.94
C VAL A 54 14.09 18.02 14.85
N GLY A 55 13.58 17.73 16.05
CA GLY A 55 13.84 18.56 17.22
C GLY A 55 13.05 19.87 17.31
N ALA A 56 11.78 19.76 17.70
CA ALA A 56 11.29 20.53 18.83
C ALA A 56 10.16 19.76 19.50
N ARG A 57 10.35 19.39 20.78
CA ARG A 57 9.19 19.18 21.65
C ARG A 57 8.41 20.50 21.59
N HIS A 58 7.16 20.47 21.15
CA HIS A 58 6.32 21.67 21.26
C HIS A 58 6.36 22.15 22.72
N GLY A 59 6.74 23.41 22.96
CA GLY A 59 6.86 23.93 24.32
C GLY A 59 5.59 23.72 25.16
N ASN A 60 4.42 23.75 24.50
CA ASN A 60 3.11 23.54 25.10
C ASN A 60 2.53 22.13 24.85
N HIS A 61 3.36 21.11 24.60
CA HIS A 61 2.87 19.75 24.34
C HIS A 61 2.02 19.20 25.49
N LEU A 62 2.38 19.48 26.74
CA LEU A 62 1.60 19.08 27.92
C LEU A 62 0.21 19.71 27.89
N ALA A 63 0.11 21.03 27.66
CA ALA A 63 -1.18 21.71 27.55
C ALA A 63 -2.05 21.18 26.39
N ARG A 64 -1.44 20.73 25.28
CA ARG A 64 -2.17 20.08 24.18
C ARG A 64 -2.65 18.69 24.55
N ILE A 65 -1.82 17.93 25.25
CA ILE A 65 -2.19 16.59 25.75
C ILE A 65 -3.33 16.72 26.76
N GLU A 66 -3.26 17.67 27.70
CA GLU A 66 -4.32 17.97 28.67
C GLU A 66 -5.61 18.46 28.01
N ALA A 67 -5.53 19.21 26.91
CA ALA A 67 -6.73 19.64 26.18
C ALA A 67 -7.48 18.50 25.49
N VAL A 68 -6.79 17.41 25.14
CA VAL A 68 -7.36 16.25 24.43
C VAL A 68 -7.70 15.11 25.39
N LEU A 69 -6.86 14.89 26.40
CA LEU A 69 -7.02 13.82 27.37
C LEU A 69 -7.72 14.36 28.63
N PRO A 70 -8.92 13.85 28.97
CA PRO A 70 -9.64 14.29 30.15
C PRO A 70 -8.95 13.87 31.46
N SER A 71 -8.27 12.71 31.48
CA SER A 71 -7.45 12.24 32.60
C SER A 71 -6.45 11.15 32.15
N HIS A 72 -5.42 10.91 32.97
CA HIS A 72 -4.46 9.81 32.74
C HIS A 72 -5.14 8.44 32.79
N GLU A 73 -6.02 8.22 33.77
CA GLU A 73 -6.78 6.98 33.90
C GLU A 73 -7.67 6.70 32.68
N ALA A 74 -8.26 7.76 32.10
CA ALA A 74 -9.06 7.65 30.89
C ALA A 74 -8.20 7.20 29.70
N HIS A 75 -7.00 7.76 29.56
CA HIS A 75 -6.05 7.34 28.52
C HIS A 75 -5.68 5.86 28.65
N GLU A 76 -5.24 5.41 29.84
CA GLU A 76 -4.90 4.00 30.08
C GLU A 76 -6.08 3.06 29.83
N THR A 77 -7.29 3.50 30.15
CA THR A 77 -8.51 2.72 29.92
C THR A 77 -8.82 2.61 28.44
N ILE A 78 -8.70 3.70 27.67
CA ILE A 78 -8.87 3.70 26.22
C ILE A 78 -7.84 2.76 25.57
N GLU A 79 -6.57 2.85 25.98
CA GLU A 79 -5.52 2.00 25.42
C GLU A 79 -5.75 0.52 25.72
N ARG A 80 -6.08 0.18 26.96
CA ARG A 80 -6.40 -1.21 27.34
C ARG A 80 -7.61 -1.73 26.57
N ALA A 81 -8.67 -0.92 26.44
CA ALA A 81 -9.85 -1.29 25.68
C ALA A 81 -9.52 -1.50 24.19
N TYR A 82 -8.72 -0.63 23.60
CA TYR A 82 -8.28 -0.75 22.20
C TYR A 82 -7.42 -1.99 21.96
N GLN A 83 -6.47 -2.29 22.85
CA GLN A 83 -5.66 -3.50 22.78
C GLN A 83 -6.53 -4.76 22.89
N LEU A 84 -7.51 -4.75 23.80
CA LEU A 84 -8.47 -5.85 23.93
C LEU A 84 -9.30 -6.04 22.67
N LEU A 85 -9.79 -4.96 22.05
CA LEU A 85 -10.50 -4.99 20.78
C LEU A 85 -9.64 -5.62 19.68
N ARG A 86 -8.39 -5.17 19.51
CA ARG A 86 -7.46 -5.72 18.51
C ARG A 86 -7.21 -7.21 18.71
N ARG A 87 -7.07 -7.67 19.96
CA ARG A 87 -6.94 -9.10 20.28
C ARG A 87 -8.18 -9.88 19.84
N ARG A 88 -9.37 -9.40 20.19
CA ARG A 88 -10.65 -10.04 19.80
C ARG A 88 -10.79 -10.13 18.27
N GLU A 89 -10.47 -9.07 17.55
CA GLU A 89 -10.52 -9.07 16.09
C GLU A 89 -9.51 -10.06 15.48
N ALA A 90 -8.30 -10.15 16.04
CA ALA A 90 -7.29 -11.10 15.58
C ALA A 90 -7.74 -12.55 15.83
N GLU A 91 -8.29 -12.84 17.02
CA GLU A 91 -8.85 -14.14 17.34
C GLU A 91 -10.03 -14.51 16.43
N ALA A 92 -10.92 -13.56 16.15
CA ALA A 92 -12.04 -13.79 15.24
C ALA A 92 -11.56 -14.11 13.82
N ARG A 93 -10.59 -13.35 13.27
CA ARG A 93 -9.99 -13.64 11.97
C ARG A 93 -9.31 -15.01 11.96
N LYS A 94 -8.58 -15.35 13.03
CA LYS A 94 -7.92 -16.65 13.16
C LYS A 94 -8.93 -17.80 13.15
N ARG A 95 -10.01 -17.72 13.93
CA ARG A 95 -11.07 -18.74 13.95
C ARG A 95 -11.68 -18.97 12.56
N VAL A 96 -11.92 -17.89 11.81
CA VAL A 96 -12.44 -18.00 10.45
C VAL A 96 -11.43 -18.67 9.51
N LEU A 97 -10.14 -18.33 9.62
CA LEU A 97 -9.09 -18.97 8.84
C LEU A 97 -8.94 -20.45 9.19
N ASP A 98 -8.94 -20.80 10.48
CA ASP A 98 -8.85 -22.18 10.97
C ASP A 98 -10.04 -23.01 10.45
N ALA A 99 -11.26 -22.47 10.48
CA ALA A 99 -12.45 -23.13 9.93
C ALA A 99 -12.36 -23.35 8.42
N LYS A 100 -11.88 -22.35 7.66
CA LYS A 100 -11.65 -22.48 6.21
C LYS A 100 -10.59 -23.54 5.90
N PHE A 101 -9.51 -23.57 6.68
CA PHE A 101 -8.44 -24.55 6.52
C PHE A 101 -8.94 -25.96 6.83
N ALA A 102 -9.67 -26.15 7.92
CA ALA A 102 -10.27 -27.45 8.26
C ALA A 102 -11.26 -27.95 7.19
N SER A 103 -12.05 -27.05 6.61
CA SER A 103 -12.93 -27.38 5.48
C SER A 103 -12.14 -27.78 4.24
N LEU A 104 -11.00 -27.12 3.97
CA LEU A 104 -10.13 -27.45 2.84
C LEU A 104 -9.49 -28.83 3.04
N THR A 105 -8.97 -29.13 4.23
CA THR A 105 -8.37 -30.45 4.51
C THR A 105 -9.39 -31.56 4.37
N ALA A 106 -10.60 -31.39 4.90
CA ALA A 106 -11.67 -32.38 4.76
C ALA A 106 -12.03 -32.64 3.29
N ALA A 107 -12.13 -31.60 2.47
CA ALA A 107 -12.41 -31.74 1.04
C ALA A 107 -11.27 -32.44 0.29
N CYS A 108 -10.01 -32.18 0.65
CA CYS A 108 -8.85 -32.87 0.08
C CYS A 108 -8.80 -34.35 0.46
N ASP A 109 -9.11 -34.67 1.72
CA ASP A 109 -9.17 -36.06 2.22
C ASP A 109 -10.29 -36.85 1.51
N GLU A 110 -11.45 -36.22 1.31
CA GLU A 110 -12.56 -36.81 0.54
C GLU A 110 -12.17 -37.05 -0.93
N LEU A 111 -11.54 -36.06 -1.57
CA LEU A 111 -11.04 -36.20 -2.94
C LEU A 111 -10.01 -37.33 -3.06
N GLU A 112 -9.16 -37.48 -2.05
CA GLU A 112 -8.20 -38.58 -2.01
C GLU A 112 -8.90 -39.94 -1.87
N ALA A 113 -9.88 -40.05 -0.98
CA ALA A 113 -10.66 -41.27 -0.80
C ALA A 113 -11.39 -41.70 -2.07
N VAL A 114 -12.07 -40.76 -2.74
CA VAL A 114 -12.82 -41.01 -3.99
C VAL A 114 -11.88 -41.43 -5.13
N THR A 115 -10.71 -40.80 -5.24
CA THR A 115 -9.73 -41.16 -6.29
C THR A 115 -9.07 -42.52 -6.04
N ARG A 116 -8.85 -42.91 -4.77
CA ARG A 116 -8.38 -44.27 -4.42
C ARG A 116 -9.42 -45.35 -4.76
N GLN A 117 -10.71 -45.02 -4.70
CA GLN A 117 -11.82 -45.96 -4.99
C GLN A 117 -12.08 -46.18 -6.49
N GLY A 118 -11.32 -45.54 -7.38
CA GLY A 118 -11.37 -45.80 -8.84
C GLY A 118 -11.71 -44.60 -9.71
N VAL A 119 -11.94 -43.42 -9.13
CA VAL A 119 -12.08 -42.17 -9.89
C VAL A 119 -10.70 -41.65 -10.31
N ASN A 120 -10.61 -41.01 -11.49
CA ASN A 120 -9.37 -40.54 -12.09
C ASN A 120 -8.47 -39.76 -11.10
N ARG A 121 -7.33 -40.36 -10.74
CA ARG A 121 -6.33 -39.81 -9.81
C ARG A 121 -5.79 -38.43 -10.23
N GLN A 122 -5.85 -38.11 -11.51
CA GLN A 122 -5.40 -36.82 -12.06
C GLN A 122 -6.11 -35.61 -11.42
N VAL A 123 -7.34 -35.77 -10.92
CA VAL A 123 -8.07 -34.66 -10.27
C VAL A 123 -7.40 -34.28 -8.95
N TYR A 124 -7.03 -35.27 -8.13
CA TYR A 124 -6.30 -35.03 -6.90
C TYR A 124 -4.90 -34.46 -7.17
N ASP A 125 -4.18 -35.08 -8.11
CA ASP A 125 -2.81 -34.65 -8.42
C ASP A 125 -2.80 -33.21 -8.97
N SER A 126 -3.76 -32.84 -9.83
CA SER A 126 -3.90 -31.48 -10.35
C SER A 126 -4.26 -30.46 -9.25
N ALA A 127 -5.12 -30.82 -8.31
CA ALA A 127 -5.45 -29.97 -7.16
C ALA A 127 -4.25 -29.75 -6.21
N MET A 128 -3.38 -30.76 -6.06
CA MET A 128 -2.18 -30.70 -5.23
C MET A 128 -0.98 -30.05 -5.93
N THR A 129 -1.07 -29.80 -7.24
CA THR A 129 -0.03 -29.03 -7.90
C THR A 129 0.05 -27.65 -7.26
N ARG A 130 1.22 -27.32 -6.72
CA ARG A 130 1.51 -25.94 -6.35
C ARG A 130 1.35 -25.12 -7.62
N ILE A 131 0.57 -24.05 -7.56
CA ILE A 131 0.45 -23.09 -8.66
C ILE A 131 1.87 -22.56 -8.92
N SER A 132 2.54 -23.17 -9.90
CA SER A 132 3.78 -22.71 -10.46
C SER A 132 3.50 -21.30 -10.99
N GLN A 133 4.22 -20.33 -10.45
CA GLN A 133 4.15 -18.92 -10.81
C GLN A 133 4.74 -18.67 -12.21
N ALA A 134 4.42 -19.51 -13.19
CA ALA A 134 4.54 -19.22 -14.60
C ALA A 134 3.38 -19.96 -15.25
N SER A 135 2.34 -19.23 -15.62
CA SER A 135 1.22 -19.85 -16.34
C SER A 135 1.77 -20.47 -17.63
N ALA A 136 1.22 -21.60 -18.08
CA ALA A 136 1.55 -22.14 -19.40
C ALA A 136 1.36 -21.08 -20.52
N ALA A 137 0.45 -20.13 -20.28
CA ALA A 137 0.26 -18.94 -21.12
C ALA A 137 1.43 -17.95 -21.06
N TYR A 138 2.08 -17.74 -19.92
CA TYR A 138 3.30 -16.93 -19.79
C TYR A 138 4.47 -17.59 -20.51
N THR A 139 4.66 -18.91 -20.34
CA THR A 139 5.71 -19.64 -21.07
C THR A 139 5.46 -19.66 -22.58
N ALA A 140 4.20 -19.81 -23.01
CA ALA A 140 3.82 -19.75 -24.42
C ALA A 140 3.97 -18.33 -25.01
N ALA A 141 3.63 -17.28 -24.24
CA ALA A 141 3.85 -15.89 -24.63
C ALA A 141 5.34 -15.59 -24.79
N GLN A 142 6.19 -16.03 -23.86
CA GLN A 142 7.65 -15.91 -23.97
C GLN A 142 8.20 -16.64 -25.19
N GLN A 143 7.68 -17.84 -25.50
CA GLN A 143 8.06 -18.58 -26.71
C GLN A 143 7.61 -17.86 -28.00
N GLY A 144 6.44 -17.23 -28.01
CA GLY A 144 5.95 -16.43 -29.14
C GLY A 144 6.80 -15.17 -29.40
N ILE A 145 7.30 -14.53 -28.35
CA ILE A 145 8.23 -13.40 -28.43
C ILE A 145 9.60 -13.86 -28.94
N ALA A 146 10.10 -15.00 -28.47
CA ALA A 146 11.34 -15.61 -28.96
C ALA A 146 11.26 -15.98 -30.46
N GLN A 147 10.06 -16.22 -30.98
CA GLN A 147 9.80 -16.44 -32.42
C GLN A 147 9.63 -15.13 -33.23
N GLY A 148 9.85 -13.96 -32.64
CA GLY A 148 9.85 -12.68 -33.34
C GLY A 148 8.46 -12.09 -33.65
N LYS A 149 7.40 -12.61 -33.02
CA LYS A 149 6.05 -12.03 -33.15
C LYS A 149 5.99 -10.67 -32.45
N ARG A 150 5.39 -9.66 -33.10
CA ARG A 150 5.20 -8.33 -32.50
C ARG A 150 4.34 -8.45 -31.25
N LYS A 151 4.74 -7.76 -30.17
CA LYS A 151 3.97 -7.70 -28.93
C LYS A 151 2.60 -7.05 -29.20
N THR A 152 1.54 -7.85 -29.10
CA THR A 152 0.16 -7.34 -29.10
C THR A 152 -0.15 -6.74 -27.72
N PRO A 153 -1.11 -5.78 -27.63
CA PRO A 153 -1.60 -5.29 -26.35
C PRO A 153 -2.12 -6.44 -25.45
N GLU A 154 -2.57 -7.54 -26.06
CA GLU A 154 -2.99 -8.77 -25.40
C GLU A 154 -1.81 -9.54 -24.78
N SER A 155 -0.70 -9.72 -25.51
CA SER A 155 0.53 -10.30 -24.95
C SER A 155 1.07 -9.46 -23.80
N THR A 156 0.91 -8.13 -23.87
CA THR A 156 1.32 -7.20 -22.81
C THR A 156 0.41 -7.35 -21.58
N PHE A 157 -0.89 -7.57 -21.78
CA PHE A 157 -1.85 -7.83 -20.70
C PHE A 157 -1.56 -9.15 -19.96
N ILE A 158 -1.16 -10.20 -20.68
CA ILE A 158 -0.77 -11.50 -20.11
C ILE A 158 0.61 -11.41 -19.43
N GLU A 159 1.58 -10.70 -20.02
CA GLU A 159 2.91 -10.46 -19.44
C GLU A 159 2.84 -9.62 -18.16
N ASN A 160 1.92 -8.64 -18.08
CA ASN A 160 1.76 -7.77 -16.92
C ASN A 160 1.11 -8.47 -15.72
N ARG A 161 0.47 -9.61 -15.93
CA ARG A 161 -0.05 -10.46 -14.86
C ARG A 161 1.11 -11.30 -14.34
N VAL A 162 1.68 -10.90 -13.21
CA VAL A 162 2.70 -11.72 -12.54
C VAL A 162 2.03 -13.05 -12.19
N PRO A 163 2.45 -14.16 -12.80
CA PRO A 163 1.84 -15.46 -12.58
C PRO A 163 1.89 -15.84 -11.10
N GLY A 164 0.79 -16.37 -10.55
CA GLY A 164 0.67 -16.74 -9.14
C GLY A 164 0.43 -15.59 -8.16
N LEU A 165 0.33 -14.35 -8.65
CA LEU A 165 -0.12 -13.19 -7.88
C LEU A 165 -1.62 -12.92 -8.10
N ILE A 166 -2.21 -12.23 -7.14
CA ILE A 166 -3.60 -11.73 -7.20
C ILE A 166 -3.76 -10.86 -8.47
N PRO A 167 -4.87 -11.01 -9.24
CA PRO A 167 -5.11 -10.19 -10.42
C PRO A 167 -5.03 -8.69 -10.11
N ARG A 168 -4.43 -7.89 -11.00
CA ARG A 168 -4.36 -6.42 -10.84
C ARG A 168 -5.74 -5.74 -10.82
N GLU A 169 -6.74 -6.40 -11.39
CA GLU A 169 -8.14 -5.98 -11.38
C GLU A 169 -8.82 -6.19 -10.01
N ALA A 170 -8.23 -6.99 -9.11
CA ALA A 170 -8.71 -7.14 -7.75
C ALA A 170 -8.33 -5.90 -6.95
N TRP A 171 -9.24 -4.93 -6.89
CA TRP A 171 -9.00 -3.66 -6.21
C TRP A 171 -9.01 -3.80 -4.69
N VAL A 172 -8.23 -2.94 -4.04
CA VAL A 172 -8.31 -2.72 -2.59
C VAL A 172 -9.55 -1.87 -2.30
N PRO A 173 -10.35 -2.20 -1.28
CA PRO A 173 -11.48 -1.38 -0.89
C PRO A 173 -11.10 0.09 -0.65
N THR A 174 -11.91 1.02 -1.16
CA THR A 174 -11.74 2.47 -0.99
C THR A 174 -12.86 3.05 -0.13
N GLU A 175 -12.57 4.13 0.61
CA GLU A 175 -13.53 4.76 1.53
C GLU A 175 -14.80 5.28 0.85
N THR A 176 -14.67 5.79 -0.38
CA THR A 176 -15.80 6.27 -1.17
C THR A 176 -16.12 5.28 -2.30
N ARG A 177 -17.41 5.18 -2.63
CA ARG A 177 -17.86 4.42 -3.79
C ARG A 177 -17.41 5.13 -5.08
N GLY A 178 -16.58 4.46 -5.88
CA GLY A 178 -16.23 4.90 -7.23
C GLY A 178 -17.30 4.50 -8.26
N ALA A 179 -16.87 4.24 -9.51
CA ALA A 179 -17.74 3.77 -10.60
C ALA A 179 -18.43 2.40 -10.34
N GLY A 180 -18.19 1.77 -9.18
CA GLY A 180 -18.84 0.53 -8.78
C GLY A 180 -18.31 -0.68 -9.55
N TRP A 181 -19.22 -1.57 -9.96
CA TRP A 181 -18.91 -2.79 -10.69
C TRP A 181 -18.99 -2.58 -12.21
N ASN A 182 -18.01 -3.10 -12.96
CA ASN A 182 -18.03 -3.04 -14.43
C ASN A 182 -18.86 -4.20 -15.01
N TYR A 183 -20.11 -3.93 -15.42
CA TYR A 183 -20.97 -4.91 -16.07
C TYR A 183 -20.63 -5.17 -17.54
N GLY A 184 -19.88 -4.28 -18.19
CA GLY A 184 -19.40 -4.42 -19.57
C GLY A 184 -18.00 -5.05 -19.64
N TRP A 185 -17.58 -5.82 -18.62
CA TRP A 185 -16.31 -6.50 -18.65
C TRP A 185 -16.33 -7.58 -19.74
N GLU A 186 -15.46 -7.44 -20.73
CA GLU A 186 -15.25 -8.43 -21.78
C GLU A 186 -13.87 -9.06 -21.61
N ARG A 187 -13.78 -10.37 -21.84
CA ARG A 187 -12.49 -11.06 -21.90
C ARG A 187 -11.71 -10.48 -23.08
N PRO A 188 -10.47 -9.99 -22.89
CA PRO A 188 -9.63 -9.59 -24.00
C PRO A 188 -9.53 -10.74 -25.02
N PRO A 189 -9.70 -10.47 -26.33
CA PRO A 189 -9.52 -11.51 -27.34
C PRO A 189 -8.14 -12.16 -27.19
N ASN A 190 -8.07 -13.48 -27.39
CA ASN A 190 -6.79 -14.19 -27.34
C ASN A 190 -6.27 -14.29 -28.78
N ALA A 191 -5.23 -13.55 -29.14
CA ALA A 191 -4.44 -13.78 -30.35
C ALA A 191 -3.00 -14.21 -30.00
#